data_AF-A0A0C2ZED1-F1
#
_entry.id   AF-A0A0C2ZED1-F1
#
_cell.length_a   1.000
_cell.length_b   1.000
_cell.length_c   1.000
_cell.angle_alpha   90.00
_cell.angle_beta   90.00
_cell.angle_gamma   90.00
#
_symmetry.space_group_name_H-M   'P 1'
#
loop_
_entity.id
_entity.type
_entity.pdbx_description
1 polymer ?
#
loop_
_entity_poly.entity_id
_entity_poly.type
_entity_poly.pdbx_seq_one_letter_code
_entity_poly.pdbx_strand_id
1 'polypeptide(L)' 'IYVEEQLAIFLYTAVMGLSSRHVGERFQRSNETIVRYFKKILIALLLPPFY' A
#
# COMPACT_ATOMS: atom_id res chain seq x y z
N ILE A 1 12.68 -4.09 2.83
CA ILE A 1 11.55 -3.18 2.46
C ILE A 1 10.94 -2.69 3.75
N TYR A 2 10.94 -1.37 3.94
CA TYR A 2 10.62 -0.72 5.22
C TYR A 2 9.09 -0.59 5.41
N VAL A 3 8.62 -0.62 6.66
CA VAL A 3 7.20 -0.43 7.00
C VAL A 3 6.71 0.95 6.52
N GLU A 4 7.55 1.97 6.62
CA GLU A 4 7.31 3.32 6.07
C GLU A 4 6.94 3.31 4.58
N GLU A 5 7.63 2.50 3.76
CA GLU A 5 7.34 2.40 2.33
C GLU A 5 5.97 1.72 2.10
N GLN A 6 5.64 0.69 2.88
CA GLN A 6 4.35 0.01 2.80
C GLN A 6 3.20 0.93 3.20
N LEU A 7 3.39 1.69 4.29
CA LEU A 7 2.43 2.69 4.77
C LEU A 7 2.26 3.82 3.76
N ALA A 8 3.35 4.35 3.19
CA ALA A 8 3.31 5.37 2.17
C ALA A 8 2.57 4.90 0.91
N ILE A 9 2.80 3.67 0.47
CA ILE A 9 2.06 3.06 -0.65
C ILE A 9 0.56 2.95 -0.33
N PHE A 10 0.21 2.48 0.87
CA PHE A 10 -1.18 2.37 1.29
C PHE A 10 -1.87 3.73 1.30
N LEU A 11 -1.31 4.72 2.00
CA LEU A 11 -1.86 6.07 2.10
C LEU A 11 -1.96 6.74 0.73
N TYR A 12 -0.91 6.64 -0.09
CA TYR A 12 -0.92 7.24 -1.43
C TYR A 12 -1.99 6.62 -2.32
N THR A 13 -2.17 5.29 -2.26
CA THR A 13 -3.20 4.59 -3.04
C THR A 13 -4.60 4.93 -2.53
N ALA A 14 -4.82 4.90 -1.21
CA ALA A 14 -6.12 5.13 -0.57
C ALA A 14 -6.61 6.58 -0.70
N VAL A 15 -5.72 7.56 -0.54
CA VAL A 15 -6.07 8.99 -0.60
C VAL A 15 -6.23 9.47 -2.04
N MET A 16 -5.39 9.00 -2.96
CA MET A 16 -5.39 9.48 -4.35
C MET A 16 -6.31 8.68 -5.27
N GLY A 17 -6.76 7.49 -4.86
CA GLY A 17 -7.61 6.61 -5.69
C GLY A 17 -6.92 6.11 -6.97
N LEU A 18 -5.59 6.04 -6.98
CA LEU A 18 -4.81 5.67 -8.17
C LEU A 18 -4.74 4.16 -8.38
N SER A 19 -4.65 3.74 -9.65
CA SER A 19 -4.39 2.35 -10.00
C SER A 19 -2.98 1.91 -9.57
N SER A 20 -2.81 0.60 -9.35
CA SER A 20 -1.52 0.02 -8.93
C SER A 20 -0.37 0.29 -9.91
N ARG A 21 -0.69 0.54 -11.20
CA ARG A 21 0.29 0.88 -12.23
C ARG A 21 0.95 2.22 -11.94
N HIS A 22 0.18 3.28 -11.74
CA HIS A 22 0.70 4.62 -11.43
C HIS A 22 1.46 4.64 -10.10
N VAL A 23 0.97 3.89 -9.11
CA VAL A 23 1.65 3.76 -7.81
C VAL A 23 2.97 2.99 -7.99
N GLY A 24 2.98 1.92 -8.79
CA GLY A 24 4.19 1.17 -9.12
C GLY A 24 5.25 2.01 -9.82
N GLU A 25 4.84 2.86 -10.76
CA GLU A 25 5.73 3.82 -11.44
C GLU A 25 6.36 4.82 -10.45
N ARG A 26 5.57 5.38 -9.53
CA ARG A 26 6.08 6.35 -8.54
C ARG A 26 7.05 5.72 -7.54
N PHE A 27 6.74 4.52 -7.07
CA PHE A 27 7.55 3.83 -6.04
C PHE A 27 8.61 2.90 -6.64
N GLN A 28 8.71 2.80 -7.97
CA GLN A 28 9.61 1.89 -8.68
C GLN A 28 9.46 0.43 -8.21
N ARG A 29 8.20 -0.01 -8.08
CA ARG A 29 7.82 -1.36 -7.64
C ARG A 29 6.91 -2.03 -8.67
N SER A 30 6.94 -3.36 -8.70
CA SER A 30 5.98 -4.13 -9.49
C SER A 30 4.54 -3.95 -8.97
N ASN A 31 3.56 -4.05 -9.86
CA ASN A 31 2.14 -3.98 -9.50
C ASN A 31 1.78 -5.02 -8.42
N GLU A 32 2.35 -6.22 -8.50
CA GLU A 32 2.17 -7.27 -7.49
C GLU A 32 2.67 -6.84 -6.10
N THR A 33 3.82 -6.15 -6.06
CA THR A 33 4.39 -5.61 -4.82
C THR A 33 3.49 -4.53 -4.22
N ILE A 34 2.97 -3.62 -5.06
CA ILE A 34 2.02 -2.57 -4.64
C ILE A 34 0.77 -3.20 -4.03
N VAL A 35 0.13 -4.13 -4.73
CA VAL A 35 -1.09 -4.80 -4.26
C VAL A 35 -0.82 -5.57 -2.97
N ARG A 36 0.33 -6.25 -2.85
CA ARG A 36 0.71 -6.98 -1.64
C ARG A 36 0.84 -6.05 -0.43
N TYR A 37 1.48 -4.89 -0.59
CA TYR A 37 1.65 -3.94 0.52
C TYR A 37 0.37 -3.24 0.91
N PHE A 38 -0.44 -2.86 -0.08
CA PHE A 38 -1.76 -2.32 0.17
C PHE A 38 -2.60 -3.29 1.01
N LYS A 39 -2.68 -4.57 0.60
CA LYS A 39 -3.41 -5.62 1.35
C LYS A 39 -2.83 -5.85 2.74
N LYS A 40 -1.51 -5.85 2.88
CA LYS A 40 -0.85 -6.08 4.17
C LYS A 40 -1.22 -5.00 5.19
N ILE A 41 -1.16 -3.72 4.81
CA ILE A 41 -1.54 -2.61 5.69
C ILE A 41 -3.05 -2.62 5.94
N LEU A 42 -3.87 -2.88 4.90
CA LEU A 42 -5.32 -3.00 5.06
C LEU A 42 -5.69 -4.08 6.09
N ILE A 43 -5.12 -5.28 5.98
CA ILE A 43 -5.37 -6.37 6.93
C ILE A 43 -4.90 -5.98 8.33
N ALA A 44 -3.73 -5.37 8.46
CA ALA A 44 -3.23 -4.92 9.76
C ALA A 44 -4.18 -3.91 10.43
N LEU A 45 -4.80 -3.00 9.66
CA LEU A 45 -5.78 -2.03 10.17
C LEU A 45 -7.16 -2.65 10.46
N LEU A 46 -7.49 -3.78 9.84
CA LEU A 46 -8.74 -4.52 10.07
C LEU A 46 -8.64 -5.50 11.25
N LEU A 47 -7.42 -5.74 11.77
CA LEU A 47 -7.19 -6.62 12.90
C LEU A 47 -7.10 -5.81 14.20
N PRO A 48 -7.41 -6.44 15.36
CA PRO A 48 -7.16 -5.83 16.65
C PRO A 48 -5.69 -5.41 16.81
N PRO A 49 -5.41 -4.25 17.42
CA PRO A 49 -6.34 -3.41 18.21
C PRO A 49 -6.95 -2.22 17.43
N PHE A 50 -6.77 -2.13 16.11
CA PHE A 50 -7.22 -0.96 15.34
C PHE A 50 -8.74 -0.94 15.12
N TYR A 51 -9.32 -2.12 15.02
CA TYR A 51 -10.76 -2.41 15.03
C TYR A 51 -11.02 -3.50 16.06
#